data_AF-A0A8I0DN90-F1
#
_entry.id   AF-A0A8I0DN90-F1
#
_cell.length_a   1.000
_cell.length_b   1.000
_cell.length_c   1.000
_cell.angle_alpha   90.00
_cell.angle_beta   90.00
_cell.angle_gamma   90.00
#
_symmetry.space_group_name_H-M   'P 1'
#
loop_
_entity.id
_entity.type
_entity.pdbx_description
1 polymer ?
#
loop_
_entity_poly.entity_id
_entity_poly.type
_entity_poly.pdbx_seq_one_letter_code
_entity_poly.pdbx_strand_id
1 'polypeptide(L)'
;MIKKLIKNFSIITAPIFILVLIGVYNNSQADELSIKNRMKDTTSYVMNDVQNADSIDCYTSLINSKELTTLHKEKRKNIEVYPGGISIGVKINNKGALVVGYSDISTYDGLSESPGKIAGIELGDIIEEVNGENIETCSDLISKVKSCRNDELTVKILRGNSEITKKVPLIKEDNEYKIGLWVRDSTAGIGTLTFYDKDSKTFGALGHPITDGDTNVSFNIKSGTLLRSSILSIKKGERGNPGEIKGLFINENESIGTIEKNTSSGIYGDGLTELINPNFNKAMTVAYRDEIKEGHAQIITTVEDDGAKAYDIEILKLLPQDEPGSKSMIIKIVDPVLLEKTGGIVQGMSGSPIIQNGKIIGAVTHVLINKPDVGYGIYIEWMLQDAGVIK
;
A
#
# COMPACT_ATOMS: atom_id res chain seq x y z
N MET A 1 12.11 -26.75 43.85
CA MET A 1 12.94 -26.13 42.80
C MET A 1 12.31 -24.88 42.14
N ILE A 2 10.98 -24.71 42.16
CA ILE A 2 10.27 -23.63 41.43
C ILE A 2 10.29 -22.24 42.15
N LYS A 3 10.35 -22.19 43.49
CA LYS A 3 10.40 -20.90 44.23
C LYS A 3 11.72 -20.13 44.07
N LYS A 4 12.81 -20.78 43.65
CA LYS A 4 14.12 -20.12 43.41
C LYS A 4 14.22 -19.46 42.04
N LEU A 5 13.49 -19.97 41.03
CA LEU A 5 13.46 -19.38 39.68
C LEU A 5 12.68 -18.06 39.63
N ILE A 6 11.54 -17.97 40.33
CA ILE A 6 10.70 -16.75 40.31
C ILE A 6 11.39 -15.57 41.00
N LYS A 7 12.19 -15.83 42.04
CA LYS A 7 12.95 -14.79 42.74
C LYS A 7 14.09 -14.22 41.88
N ASN A 8 14.75 -15.05 41.07
CA ASN A 8 15.80 -14.61 40.16
C ASN A 8 15.24 -13.88 38.92
N PHE A 9 14.04 -14.25 38.45
CA PHE A 9 13.39 -13.56 37.33
C PHE A 9 12.97 -12.12 37.71
N SER A 10 12.47 -11.92 38.93
CA SER A 10 12.08 -10.58 39.42
C SER A 10 13.25 -9.64 39.69
N ILE A 11 14.45 -10.17 39.97
CA ILE A 11 15.65 -9.37 40.26
C ILE A 11 16.30 -8.84 38.97
N ILE A 12 16.11 -9.53 37.84
CA ILE A 12 16.72 -9.17 36.54
C ILE A 12 15.78 -8.30 35.69
N THR A 13 14.45 -8.48 35.78
CA THR A 13 13.50 -7.71 34.96
C THR A 13 13.28 -6.27 35.45
N ALA A 14 13.35 -6.02 36.75
CA ALA A 14 13.14 -4.69 37.31
C ALA A 14 14.24 -3.66 36.94
N PRO A 15 15.55 -3.99 36.99
CA PRO A 15 16.60 -3.08 36.53
C PRO A 15 16.54 -2.77 35.03
N ILE A 16 16.14 -3.75 34.20
CA ILE A 16 15.99 -3.57 32.75
C ILE A 16 14.83 -2.61 32.46
N PHE A 17 13.71 -2.73 33.16
CA PHE A 17 12.57 -1.81 32.99
C PHE A 17 12.92 -0.37 33.43
N ILE A 18 13.72 -0.21 34.48
CA ILE A 18 14.21 1.10 34.92
C ILE A 18 15.18 1.69 33.90
N LEU A 19 16.08 0.90 33.32
CA LEU A 19 16.98 1.34 32.25
C LEU A 19 16.24 1.73 30.97
N VAL A 20 15.17 1.00 30.60
CA VAL A 20 14.29 1.36 29.47
C VAL A 20 13.53 2.66 29.75
N LEU A 21 13.01 2.86 30.97
CA LEU A 21 12.34 4.10 31.36
C LEU A 21 13.30 5.30 31.40
N ILE A 22 14.54 5.11 31.87
CA ILE A 22 15.59 6.15 31.84
C ILE A 22 15.99 6.44 30.38
N GLY A 23 16.08 5.41 29.53
CA GLY A 23 16.33 5.57 28.09
C GLY A 23 15.24 6.38 27.39
N VAL A 24 13.97 6.09 27.67
CA VAL A 24 12.82 6.81 27.10
C VAL A 24 12.73 8.25 27.64
N TYR A 25 13.00 8.47 28.93
CA TYR A 25 13.00 9.81 29.53
C TYR A 25 14.17 10.68 29.03
N ASN A 26 15.35 10.09 28.85
CA ASN A 26 16.50 10.80 28.26
C ASN A 26 16.28 11.10 26.78
N ASN A 27 15.61 10.23 26.03
CA ASN A 27 15.29 10.48 24.62
C ASN A 27 14.23 11.57 24.46
N SER A 28 13.21 11.61 25.34
CA SER A 28 12.21 12.69 25.30
C SER A 28 12.80 14.06 25.67
N GLN A 29 13.77 14.10 26.61
CA GLN A 29 14.51 15.31 26.93
C GLN A 29 15.47 15.71 25.80
N ALA A 30 16.10 14.76 25.11
CA ALA A 30 16.96 15.04 23.95
C ALA A 30 16.14 15.59 22.76
N ASP A 31 14.93 15.07 22.54
CA ASP A 31 14.01 15.58 21.52
C ASP A 31 13.49 16.98 21.88
N GLU A 32 13.13 17.23 23.15
CA GLU A 32 12.71 18.57 23.60
C GLU A 32 13.86 19.60 23.54
N LEU A 33 15.10 19.18 23.85
CA LEU A 33 16.30 20.01 23.74
C LEU A 33 16.70 20.25 22.28
N SER A 34 16.51 19.28 21.38
CA SER A 34 16.78 19.44 19.95
C SER A 34 15.75 20.33 19.26
N ILE A 35 14.48 20.27 19.69
CA ILE A 35 13.41 21.17 19.24
C ILE A 35 13.67 22.58 19.77
N LYS A 36 14.06 22.75 21.04
CA LYS A 36 14.45 24.06 21.60
C LYS A 36 15.68 24.66 20.93
N ASN A 37 16.69 23.84 20.60
CA ASN A 37 17.89 24.31 19.91
C ASN A 37 17.59 24.64 18.44
N ARG A 38 16.77 23.85 17.74
CA ARG A 38 16.30 24.19 16.38
C ARG A 38 15.44 25.47 16.35
N MET A 39 14.61 25.70 17.36
CA MET A 39 13.88 26.98 17.48
C MET A 39 14.84 28.15 17.73
N LYS A 40 15.88 27.97 18.57
CA LYS A 40 16.93 28.97 18.80
C LYS A 40 17.71 29.29 17.53
N ASP A 41 18.13 28.27 16.77
CA ASP A 41 18.92 28.43 15.54
C ASP A 41 18.11 29.12 14.42
N THR A 42 16.80 28.86 14.37
CA THR A 42 15.88 29.54 13.43
C THR A 42 15.67 31.00 13.82
N THR A 43 15.64 31.35 15.12
CA THR A 43 15.62 32.75 15.58
C THR A 43 16.93 33.50 15.35
N SER A 44 18.09 32.84 15.44
CA SER A 44 19.39 33.50 15.18
C SER A 44 19.65 33.82 13.71
N TYR A 45 18.98 33.14 12.77
CA TYR A 45 19.09 33.45 11.34
C TYR A 45 18.26 34.68 10.91
N VAL A 46 17.37 35.18 11.78
CA VAL A 46 16.53 36.36 11.52
C VAL A 46 16.97 37.59 12.35
N MET A 47 17.93 37.43 13.28
CA MET A 47 18.46 38.52 14.11
C MET A 47 19.98 38.67 13.93
N ASN A 48 20.41 39.23 12.81
CA ASN A 48 21.78 39.76 12.68
C ASN A 48 21.84 41.21 12.19
N ASP A 49 20.69 41.88 12.10
CA ASP A 49 20.62 43.33 12.01
C ASP A 49 19.61 43.82 13.06
N VAL A 50 19.89 44.99 13.64
CA VAL A 50 19.15 45.67 14.71
C VAL A 50 19.66 45.36 16.13
N GLN A 51 20.76 46.02 16.50
CA GLN A 51 21.06 46.36 17.89
C GLN A 51 20.14 47.51 18.33
N ASN A 52 19.08 47.20 19.10
CA ASN A 52 18.54 48.03 20.18
C ASN A 52 17.31 47.35 20.81
N ALA A 53 17.36 47.11 22.12
CA ALA A 53 16.50 46.19 22.84
C ALA A 53 15.11 46.72 23.27
N ASP A 54 14.71 47.93 22.85
CA ASP A 54 13.42 48.53 23.27
C ASP A 54 12.29 48.38 22.23
N SER A 55 12.50 47.66 21.13
CA SER A 55 11.51 47.46 20.06
C SER A 55 10.87 46.07 20.03
N ILE A 56 11.34 45.12 20.85
CA ILE A 56 10.96 43.70 20.77
C ILE A 56 9.53 43.44 21.30
N ASP A 57 9.06 44.22 22.27
CA ASP A 57 7.68 44.11 22.78
C ASP A 57 6.63 44.68 21.81
N CYS A 58 7.05 45.47 20.81
CA CYS A 58 6.13 46.00 19.80
C CYS A 58 5.80 44.94 18.73
N TYR A 59 6.79 44.14 18.31
CA TYR A 59 6.61 43.17 17.21
C TYR A 59 5.84 41.91 17.59
N THR A 60 5.89 41.46 18.85
CA THR A 60 5.13 40.29 19.31
C THR A 60 3.63 40.58 19.45
N SER A 61 3.23 41.85 19.55
CA SER A 61 1.83 42.27 19.55
C SER A 61 1.22 42.42 18.14
N LEU A 62 2.06 42.47 17.10
CA LEU A 62 1.66 42.73 15.71
C LEU A 62 1.46 41.45 14.86
N ILE A 63 1.90 40.28 15.34
CA ILE A 63 1.71 39.02 14.61
C ILE A 63 0.37 38.41 15.03
N ASN A 64 -0.68 38.82 14.34
CA ASN A 64 -2.01 38.24 14.49
C ASN A 64 -1.95 36.79 13.97
N SER A 65 -2.07 35.80 14.86
CA SER A 65 -2.03 34.36 14.51
C SER A 65 -3.05 33.96 13.43
N LYS A 66 -4.11 34.76 13.27
CA LYS A 66 -5.04 34.66 12.13
C LYS A 66 -4.35 34.86 10.79
N GLU A 67 -3.49 35.86 10.61
CA GLU A 67 -2.83 36.18 9.32
C GLU A 67 -1.87 35.08 8.87
N LEU A 68 -1.14 34.45 9.79
CA LEU A 68 -0.31 33.26 9.49
C LEU A 68 -1.13 32.05 9.03
N THR A 69 -2.35 31.91 9.58
CA THR A 69 -3.30 30.87 9.16
C THR A 69 -3.89 31.19 7.78
N THR A 70 -4.11 32.48 7.48
CA THR A 70 -4.60 32.95 6.17
C THR A 70 -3.54 32.80 5.07
N LEU A 71 -2.27 33.15 5.34
CA LEU A 71 -1.17 33.00 4.36
C LEU A 71 -0.88 31.53 4.01
N HIS A 72 -0.99 30.61 4.97
CA HIS A 72 -0.88 29.16 4.69
C HIS A 72 -2.07 28.62 3.89
N LYS A 73 -3.25 29.23 3.98
CA LYS A 73 -4.43 28.89 3.16
C LYS A 73 -4.30 29.39 1.72
N GLU A 74 -3.66 30.53 1.48
CA GLU A 74 -3.55 31.14 0.15
C GLU A 74 -2.65 30.38 -0.84
N LYS A 75 -1.81 29.45 -0.39
CA LYS A 75 -0.92 28.66 -1.26
C LYS A 75 -1.46 27.27 -1.64
N ARG A 76 -2.71 26.95 -1.28
CA ARG A 76 -3.32 25.65 -1.58
C ARG A 76 -3.86 25.63 -3.02
N LYS A 77 -3.27 24.79 -3.87
CA LYS A 77 -3.77 24.59 -5.23
C LYS A 77 -5.16 23.96 -5.14
N ASN A 78 -6.13 24.51 -5.86
CA ASN A 78 -7.43 23.86 -6.01
C ASN A 78 -7.26 22.70 -6.99
N ILE A 79 -7.19 21.48 -6.48
CA ILE A 79 -7.01 20.27 -7.29
C ILE A 79 -8.37 19.65 -7.51
N GLU A 80 -8.68 19.31 -8.75
CA GLU A 80 -9.91 18.62 -9.13
C GLU A 80 -9.56 17.37 -9.91
N VAL A 81 -10.21 16.25 -9.57
CA VAL A 81 -10.05 14.98 -10.27
C VAL A 81 -11.42 14.33 -10.45
N TYR A 82 -11.55 13.47 -11.45
CA TYR A 82 -12.79 12.71 -11.65
C TYR A 82 -12.84 11.56 -10.62
N PRO A 83 -13.92 11.43 -9.84
CA PRO A 83 -14.08 10.28 -8.97
C PRO A 83 -14.27 9.01 -9.81
N GLY A 84 -13.50 7.97 -9.49
CA GLY A 84 -13.63 6.65 -10.09
C GLY A 84 -14.84 5.92 -9.51
N GLY A 85 -14.63 4.99 -8.58
CA GLY A 85 -15.66 4.11 -8.04
C GLY A 85 -16.08 2.98 -8.98
N ILE A 86 -15.41 2.85 -10.13
CA ILE A 86 -15.66 1.81 -11.14
C ILE A 86 -14.82 0.57 -10.81
N SER A 87 -15.42 -0.60 -10.94
CA SER A 87 -14.71 -1.88 -10.86
C SER A 87 -13.75 -2.05 -12.05
N ILE A 88 -12.49 -2.33 -11.78
CA ILE A 88 -11.41 -2.51 -12.75
C ILE A 88 -10.75 -3.87 -12.57
N GLY A 89 -10.28 -4.44 -13.68
CA GLY A 89 -9.33 -5.55 -13.66
C GLY A 89 -7.91 -5.02 -13.58
N VAL A 90 -7.10 -5.63 -12.73
CA VAL A 90 -5.69 -5.30 -12.57
C VAL A 90 -4.87 -6.54 -12.87
N LYS A 91 -3.87 -6.41 -13.74
CA LYS A 91 -2.82 -7.41 -13.94
C LYS A 91 -1.46 -6.76 -13.73
N ILE A 92 -0.62 -7.35 -12.89
CA ILE A 92 0.74 -6.87 -12.62
C ILE A 92 1.71 -8.00 -12.89
N ASN A 93 2.81 -7.67 -13.56
CA ASN A 93 3.98 -8.51 -13.69
C ASN A 93 5.11 -7.94 -12.83
N ASN A 94 5.64 -8.80 -11.96
CA ASN A 94 6.83 -8.55 -11.17
C ASN A 94 8.07 -8.51 -12.06
N LYS A 95 9.06 -7.72 -11.66
CA LYS A 95 10.42 -7.89 -12.17
C LYS A 95 11.06 -9.10 -11.48
N GLY A 96 11.30 -10.18 -12.23
CA GLY A 96 11.90 -11.40 -11.70
C GLY A 96 10.88 -12.33 -11.02
N ALA A 97 11.36 -13.47 -10.53
CA ALA A 97 10.52 -14.56 -10.03
C ALA A 97 10.46 -14.54 -8.49
N LEU A 98 9.29 -14.21 -7.93
CA LEU A 98 9.02 -14.21 -6.49
C LEU A 98 8.88 -15.65 -5.97
N VAL A 99 9.62 -16.00 -4.93
CA VAL A 99 9.56 -17.32 -4.28
C VAL A 99 8.38 -17.36 -3.30
N VAL A 100 7.40 -18.21 -3.60
CA VAL A 100 6.14 -18.34 -2.84
C VAL A 100 5.98 -19.69 -2.14
N GLY A 101 6.89 -20.63 -2.39
CA GLY A 101 6.84 -21.94 -1.75
C GLY A 101 8.05 -22.80 -2.07
N TYR A 102 8.11 -23.94 -1.40
CA TYR A 102 9.12 -24.97 -1.62
C TYR A 102 8.49 -26.24 -2.16
N SER A 103 9.22 -26.96 -3.00
CA SER A 103 8.89 -28.31 -3.44
C SER A 103 10.06 -29.21 -3.16
N ASP A 104 9.81 -30.27 -2.41
CA ASP A 104 10.71 -31.41 -2.40
C ASP A 104 10.65 -32.11 -3.77
N ILE A 105 11.72 -32.81 -4.12
CA ILE A 105 11.94 -33.38 -5.45
C ILE A 105 12.07 -34.89 -5.32
N SER A 106 11.29 -35.65 -6.10
CA SER A 106 11.43 -37.10 -6.16
C SER A 106 12.64 -37.48 -7.00
N THR A 107 13.51 -38.29 -6.40
CA THR A 107 14.70 -38.85 -7.06
C THR A 107 14.64 -40.37 -7.00
N TYR A 108 15.52 -41.06 -7.74
CA TYR A 108 15.66 -42.51 -7.66
C TYR A 108 15.99 -43.00 -6.24
N ASP A 109 16.65 -42.18 -5.43
CA ASP A 109 17.07 -42.50 -4.05
C ASP A 109 16.02 -42.10 -3.00
N GLY A 110 14.87 -41.55 -3.42
CA GLY A 110 13.79 -41.10 -2.55
C GLY A 110 13.49 -39.60 -2.68
N LEU A 111 12.77 -39.05 -1.70
CA LEU A 111 12.40 -37.64 -1.68
C LEU A 111 13.57 -36.79 -1.17
N SER A 112 14.05 -35.86 -2.00
CA SER A 112 15.06 -34.87 -1.63
C SER A 112 14.40 -33.57 -1.21
N GLU A 113 14.88 -32.96 -0.13
CA GLU A 113 14.46 -31.62 0.27
C GLU A 113 14.76 -30.59 -0.83
N SER A 114 13.91 -29.57 -0.95
CA SER A 114 14.06 -28.44 -1.89
C SER A 114 15.50 -27.89 -1.95
N PRO A 115 16.18 -27.97 -3.12
CA PRO A 115 17.53 -27.42 -3.30
C PRO A 115 17.64 -25.93 -3.01
N GLY A 116 16.64 -25.15 -3.44
CA GLY A 116 16.59 -23.72 -3.19
C GLY A 116 16.47 -23.40 -1.70
N LYS A 117 15.67 -24.19 -0.96
CA LYS A 117 15.57 -24.05 0.49
C LYS A 117 16.89 -24.37 1.19
N ILE A 118 17.56 -25.47 0.81
CA ILE A 118 18.87 -25.86 1.36
C ILE A 118 19.92 -24.77 1.07
N ALA A 119 19.86 -24.13 -0.10
CA ALA A 119 20.72 -23.00 -0.47
C ALA A 119 20.42 -21.70 0.31
N GLY A 120 19.38 -21.68 1.13
CA GLY A 120 18.98 -20.54 1.96
C GLY A 120 18.17 -19.48 1.20
N ILE A 121 17.45 -19.87 0.16
CA ILE A 121 16.42 -19.03 -0.48
C ILE A 121 15.16 -19.07 0.40
N GLU A 122 14.63 -17.90 0.71
CA GLU A 122 13.50 -17.67 1.61
C GLU A 122 12.23 -17.32 0.84
N LEU A 123 11.07 -17.59 1.44
CA LEU A 123 9.80 -17.08 0.93
C LEU A 123 9.86 -15.55 0.90
N GLY A 124 9.44 -14.97 -0.21
CA GLY A 124 9.51 -13.53 -0.44
C GLY A 124 10.79 -13.05 -1.14
N ASP A 125 11.78 -13.92 -1.35
CA ASP A 125 12.93 -13.60 -2.20
C ASP A 125 12.48 -13.44 -3.66
N ILE A 126 13.01 -12.45 -4.37
CA ILE A 126 12.79 -12.26 -5.81
C ILE A 126 14.07 -12.67 -6.55
N ILE A 127 14.00 -13.71 -7.37
CA ILE A 127 15.12 -14.10 -8.23
C ILE A 127 15.18 -13.14 -9.42
N GLU A 128 16.31 -12.45 -9.58
CA GLU A 128 16.53 -11.48 -10.67
C GLU A 128 17.58 -11.96 -11.69
N GLU A 129 18.54 -12.80 -11.28
CA GLU A 129 19.57 -13.31 -12.20
C GLU A 129 19.87 -14.79 -11.97
N VAL A 130 20.21 -15.49 -13.06
CA VAL A 130 20.70 -16.86 -13.05
C VAL A 130 21.99 -16.93 -13.88
N ASN A 131 23.08 -17.38 -13.25
CA ASN A 131 24.43 -17.47 -13.83
C ASN A 131 24.93 -16.16 -14.47
N GLY A 132 24.57 -15.02 -13.86
CA GLY A 132 24.94 -13.69 -14.33
C GLY A 132 24.08 -13.16 -15.49
N GLU A 133 23.02 -13.88 -15.87
CA GLU A 133 22.04 -13.42 -16.85
C GLU A 133 20.74 -13.01 -16.14
N ASN A 134 20.24 -11.82 -16.45
CA ASN A 134 18.95 -11.33 -15.94
C ASN A 134 17.80 -12.25 -16.38
N ILE A 135 16.86 -12.46 -15.47
CA ILE A 135 15.57 -13.06 -15.76
C ILE A 135 14.47 -12.03 -15.51
N GLU A 136 13.41 -12.10 -16.29
CA GLU A 136 12.27 -11.20 -16.11
C GLU A 136 10.98 -11.95 -15.78
N THR A 137 10.89 -13.22 -16.14
CA THR A 137 9.72 -14.07 -15.97
C THR A 137 10.07 -15.42 -15.34
N CYS A 138 9.06 -16.12 -14.82
CA CYS A 138 9.20 -17.51 -14.39
C CYS A 138 9.63 -18.41 -15.55
N SER A 139 9.19 -18.12 -16.78
CA SER A 139 9.59 -18.86 -17.98
C SER A 139 11.09 -18.72 -18.28
N ASP A 140 11.67 -17.54 -18.04
CA ASP A 140 13.11 -17.31 -18.16
C ASP A 140 13.86 -18.16 -17.12
N LEU A 141 13.42 -18.13 -15.86
CA LEU A 141 14.00 -18.95 -14.79
C LEU A 141 13.97 -20.44 -15.16
N ILE A 142 12.81 -20.95 -15.57
CA ILE A 142 12.65 -22.36 -15.97
C ILE A 142 13.60 -22.71 -17.12
N SER A 143 13.68 -21.84 -18.13
CA SER A 143 14.56 -22.06 -19.28
C SER A 143 16.03 -22.08 -18.88
N LYS A 144 16.46 -21.19 -17.98
CA LYS A 144 17.83 -21.15 -17.45
C LYS A 144 18.16 -22.37 -16.59
N VAL A 145 17.22 -22.82 -15.76
CA VAL A 145 17.37 -24.05 -14.96
C VAL A 145 17.52 -25.28 -15.87
N LYS A 146 16.67 -25.43 -16.89
CA LYS A 146 16.69 -26.58 -17.82
C LYS A 146 17.91 -26.62 -18.74
N SER A 147 18.40 -25.44 -19.14
CA SER A 147 19.59 -25.32 -20.01
C SER A 147 20.91 -25.49 -19.27
N CYS A 148 20.90 -25.46 -17.94
CA CYS A 148 22.10 -25.65 -17.15
C CYS A 148 22.73 -27.03 -17.41
N ARG A 149 24.05 -27.06 -17.47
CA ARG A 149 24.85 -28.28 -17.67
C ARG A 149 25.78 -28.58 -16.49
N ASN A 150 25.84 -27.67 -15.53
CA ASN A 150 26.55 -27.84 -14.27
C ASN A 150 25.61 -28.44 -13.22
N ASP A 151 26.17 -28.95 -12.13
CA ASP A 151 25.38 -29.48 -11.00
C ASP A 151 24.88 -28.37 -10.06
N GLU A 152 25.27 -27.12 -10.30
CA GLU A 152 24.87 -25.94 -9.52
C GLU A 152 24.51 -24.73 -10.40
N LEU A 153 23.61 -23.89 -9.89
CA LEU A 153 23.23 -22.59 -10.41
C LEU A 153 23.68 -21.49 -9.46
N THR A 154 24.22 -20.41 -9.99
CA THR A 154 24.39 -19.17 -9.23
C THR A 154 23.17 -18.29 -9.43
N VAL A 155 22.45 -17.97 -8.36
CA VAL A 155 21.21 -17.19 -8.40
C VAL A 155 21.41 -15.90 -7.64
N LYS A 156 21.10 -14.75 -8.25
CA LYS A 156 21.00 -13.47 -7.54
C LYS A 156 19.54 -13.25 -7.15
N ILE A 157 19.33 -13.02 -5.86
CA ILE A 157 18.03 -12.73 -5.27
C ILE A 157 18.02 -11.32 -4.67
N LEU A 158 16.87 -10.67 -4.71
CA LEU A 158 16.55 -9.49 -3.94
C LEU A 158 15.74 -9.91 -2.71
N ARG A 159 16.28 -9.62 -1.52
CA ARG A 159 15.62 -9.82 -0.23
C ARG A 159 15.45 -8.47 0.46
N GLY A 160 14.22 -7.96 0.51
CA GLY A 160 13.97 -6.57 0.89
C GLY A 160 14.68 -5.63 -0.08
N ASN A 161 15.67 -4.89 0.42
CA ASN A 161 16.51 -3.99 -0.40
C ASN A 161 17.95 -4.50 -0.60
N SER A 162 18.22 -5.78 -0.27
CA SER A 162 19.55 -6.37 -0.35
C SER A 162 19.65 -7.39 -1.47
N GLU A 163 20.65 -7.23 -2.33
CA GLU A 163 21.03 -8.24 -3.32
C GLU A 163 21.91 -9.31 -2.66
N ILE A 164 21.53 -10.58 -2.82
CA ILE A 164 22.25 -11.73 -2.26
C ILE A 164 22.48 -12.74 -3.37
N THR A 165 23.69 -13.28 -3.47
CA THR A 165 24.01 -14.36 -4.40
C THR A 165 24.04 -15.70 -3.67
N LYS A 166 23.33 -16.69 -4.21
CA LYS A 166 23.26 -18.06 -3.69
C LYS A 166 23.71 -19.06 -4.75
N LYS A 167 24.37 -20.13 -4.31
CA LYS A 167 24.65 -21.31 -5.13
C LYS A 167 23.60 -22.37 -4.81
N VAL A 168 22.84 -22.77 -5.82
CA VAL A 168 21.70 -23.68 -5.68
C VAL A 168 22.03 -24.97 -6.43
N PRO A 169 22.06 -26.13 -5.74
CA PRO A 169 22.29 -27.40 -6.43
C PRO A 169 21.11 -27.74 -7.33
N LEU A 170 21.38 -28.47 -8.40
CA LEU A 170 20.39 -28.96 -9.34
C LEU A 170 20.08 -30.43 -9.08
N ILE A 171 18.80 -30.77 -9.00
CA ILE A 171 18.35 -32.16 -8.88
C ILE A 171 17.52 -32.52 -10.11
N LYS A 172 17.71 -33.74 -10.62
CA LYS A 172 16.90 -34.27 -11.72
C LYS A 172 15.68 -35.02 -11.21
N GLU A 173 14.53 -34.67 -11.75
CA GLU A 173 13.28 -35.43 -11.65
C GLU A 173 12.76 -35.62 -13.07
N ASP A 174 12.51 -36.87 -13.48
CA ASP A 174 12.04 -37.23 -14.83
C ASP A 174 12.88 -36.62 -15.98
N ASN A 175 14.21 -36.65 -15.83
CA ASN A 175 15.21 -36.06 -16.74
C ASN A 175 15.20 -34.51 -16.86
N GLU A 176 14.41 -33.81 -16.05
CA GLU A 176 14.43 -32.35 -15.97
C GLU A 176 15.14 -31.86 -14.71
N TYR A 177 16.01 -30.87 -14.86
CA TYR A 177 16.63 -30.19 -13.72
C TYR A 177 15.63 -29.30 -13.00
N LYS A 178 15.64 -29.37 -11.67
CA LYS A 178 14.77 -28.61 -10.77
C LYS A 178 15.58 -28.05 -9.59
N ILE A 179 15.11 -26.90 -9.09
CA ILE A 179 15.64 -26.22 -7.89
C ILE A 179 14.67 -26.27 -6.71
N GLY A 180 13.50 -26.91 -6.86
CA GLY A 180 12.55 -27.15 -5.77
C GLY A 180 11.88 -25.88 -5.23
N LEU A 181 11.66 -24.87 -6.07
CA LEU A 181 10.99 -23.62 -5.69
C LEU A 181 9.65 -23.48 -6.42
N TRP A 182 8.62 -23.03 -5.71
CA TRP A 182 7.43 -22.46 -6.31
C TRP A 182 7.64 -20.97 -6.49
N VAL A 183 7.47 -20.50 -7.72
CA VAL A 183 7.69 -19.10 -8.08
C VAL A 183 6.47 -18.50 -8.76
N ARG A 184 6.32 -17.19 -8.63
CA ARG A 184 5.29 -16.38 -9.27
C ARG A 184 5.92 -15.09 -9.79
N ASP A 185 5.56 -14.67 -10.99
CA ASP A 185 6.02 -13.41 -11.60
C ASP A 185 4.87 -12.47 -11.94
N SER A 186 3.64 -12.85 -11.63
CA SER A 186 2.46 -12.06 -11.96
C SER A 186 1.31 -12.29 -10.99
N THR A 187 0.43 -11.32 -10.89
CA THR A 187 -0.81 -11.39 -10.12
C THR A 187 -1.93 -10.64 -10.83
N ALA A 188 -3.16 -11.07 -10.60
CA ALA A 188 -4.33 -10.44 -11.17
C ALA A 188 -5.47 -10.41 -10.16
N GLY A 189 -6.31 -9.39 -10.24
CA GLY A 189 -7.45 -9.25 -9.35
C GLY A 189 -8.39 -8.13 -9.77
N ILE A 190 -9.47 -8.00 -9.01
CA ILE A 190 -10.43 -6.92 -9.16
C ILE A 190 -10.14 -5.85 -8.12
N GLY A 191 -10.18 -4.60 -8.56
CA GLY A 191 -10.03 -3.43 -7.72
C GLY A 191 -11.04 -2.36 -8.09
N THR A 192 -10.95 -1.22 -7.40
CA THR A 192 -11.72 -0.03 -7.74
C THR A 192 -10.78 1.09 -8.20
N LEU A 193 -11.14 1.73 -9.31
CA LEU A 193 -10.51 2.98 -9.75
C LEU A 193 -10.85 4.07 -8.72
N THR A 194 -9.86 4.77 -8.19
CA THR A 194 -10.10 5.81 -7.18
C THR A 194 -10.33 7.16 -7.83
N PHE A 195 -9.40 7.62 -8.65
CA PHE A 195 -9.52 8.89 -9.33
C PHE A 195 -8.86 8.85 -10.70
N TYR A 196 -9.26 9.79 -11.53
CA TYR A 196 -8.63 10.05 -12.82
C TYR A 196 -8.41 11.55 -12.98
N ASP A 197 -7.16 11.95 -13.19
CA ASP A 197 -6.82 13.30 -13.63
C ASP A 197 -6.83 13.34 -15.16
N LYS A 198 -7.75 14.11 -15.73
CA LYS A 198 -7.94 14.16 -17.19
C LYS A 198 -6.79 14.87 -17.90
N ASP A 199 -6.15 15.85 -17.25
CA ASP A 199 -5.13 16.68 -17.88
C ASP A 199 -3.82 15.90 -18.08
N SER A 200 -3.38 15.18 -17.04
CA SER A 200 -2.22 14.30 -17.12
C SER A 200 -2.53 12.91 -17.69
N LYS A 201 -3.80 12.50 -17.70
CA LYS A 201 -4.29 11.12 -17.92
C LYS A 201 -3.88 10.14 -16.83
N THR A 202 -3.35 10.62 -15.72
CA THR A 202 -2.92 9.77 -14.62
C THR A 202 -4.12 9.32 -13.81
N PHE A 203 -4.12 8.04 -13.41
CA PHE A 203 -5.09 7.49 -12.48
C PHE A 203 -4.44 7.00 -11.20
N GLY A 204 -5.25 6.96 -10.15
CA GLY A 204 -4.98 6.18 -8.95
C GLY A 204 -6.06 5.13 -8.75
N ALA A 205 -5.65 3.92 -8.39
CA ALA A 205 -6.54 2.82 -8.09
C ALA A 205 -6.03 2.06 -6.87
N LEU A 206 -6.95 1.38 -6.19
CA LEU A 206 -6.70 0.80 -4.87
C LEU A 206 -6.28 1.87 -3.84
N GLY A 207 -6.22 1.51 -2.57
CA GLY A 207 -5.68 2.40 -1.52
C GLY A 207 -4.55 1.76 -0.71
N HIS A 208 -3.91 0.73 -1.26
CA HIS A 208 -2.85 -0.06 -0.65
C HIS A 208 -2.00 -0.74 -1.74
N PRO A 209 -0.80 -1.24 -1.41
CA PRO A 209 0.02 -1.97 -2.37
C PRO A 209 -0.63 -3.30 -2.74
N ILE A 210 -0.39 -3.75 -3.96
CA ILE A 210 -0.60 -5.14 -4.34
C ILE A 210 0.56 -5.95 -3.79
N THR A 211 0.22 -6.92 -2.95
CA THR A 211 1.14 -7.84 -2.31
C THR A 211 0.80 -9.27 -2.69
N ASP A 212 1.79 -10.14 -2.61
CA ASP A 212 1.59 -11.56 -2.76
C ASP A 212 0.87 -12.13 -1.53
N GLY A 213 -0.19 -12.92 -1.74
CA GLY A 213 -1.04 -13.42 -0.66
C GLY A 213 -0.35 -14.42 0.28
N ASP A 214 0.70 -15.09 -0.18
CA ASP A 214 1.41 -16.12 0.57
C ASP A 214 2.57 -15.51 1.39
N THR A 215 3.22 -14.48 0.85
CA THR A 215 4.44 -13.87 1.43
C THR A 215 4.26 -12.46 1.97
N ASN A 216 3.15 -11.78 1.63
CA ASN A 216 2.91 -10.34 1.83
C ASN A 216 3.97 -9.42 1.22
N VAL A 217 4.83 -9.93 0.34
CA VAL A 217 5.82 -9.11 -0.38
C VAL A 217 5.13 -8.29 -1.45
N SER A 218 5.46 -6.99 -1.50
CA SER A 218 4.95 -6.09 -2.53
C SER A 218 5.56 -6.41 -3.89
N PHE A 219 4.72 -6.47 -4.92
CA PHE A 219 5.20 -6.65 -6.28
C PHE A 219 5.99 -5.43 -6.74
N ASN A 220 7.21 -5.65 -7.24
CA ASN A 220 8.01 -4.63 -7.90
C ASN A 220 7.61 -4.59 -9.37
N ILE A 221 6.79 -3.61 -9.76
CA ILE A 221 6.18 -3.57 -11.09
C ILE A 221 7.26 -3.49 -12.17
N LYS A 222 7.28 -4.49 -13.05
CA LYS A 222 7.92 -4.40 -14.36
C LYS A 222 6.95 -3.81 -15.39
N SER A 223 5.73 -4.34 -15.40
CA SER A 223 4.64 -3.86 -16.24
C SER A 223 3.31 -4.21 -15.57
N GLY A 224 2.31 -3.39 -15.80
CA GLY A 224 0.94 -3.74 -15.41
C GLY A 224 -0.07 -3.18 -16.38
N THR A 225 -1.25 -3.77 -16.35
CA THR A 225 -2.34 -3.51 -17.28
C THR A 225 -3.62 -3.29 -16.50
N LEU A 226 -4.30 -2.20 -16.84
CA LEU A 226 -5.64 -1.90 -16.37
C LEU A 226 -6.64 -2.42 -17.41
N LEU A 227 -7.62 -3.19 -16.96
CA LEU A 227 -8.64 -3.82 -17.79
C LEU A 227 -10.03 -3.40 -17.34
N ARG A 228 -10.99 -3.48 -18.26
CA ARG A 228 -12.41 -3.41 -17.88
C ARG A 228 -12.79 -4.68 -17.11
N SER A 229 -13.72 -4.54 -16.17
CA SER A 229 -14.30 -5.67 -15.47
C SER A 229 -15.83 -5.57 -15.43
N SER A 230 -16.51 -6.70 -15.38
CA SER A 230 -17.95 -6.80 -15.08
C SER A 230 -18.13 -7.61 -13.79
N ILE A 231 -19.12 -7.23 -13.00
CA ILE A 231 -19.42 -7.90 -11.73
C ILE A 231 -20.41 -9.04 -12.00
N LEU A 232 -19.99 -10.27 -11.69
CA LEU A 232 -20.83 -11.45 -11.79
C LEU A 232 -21.70 -11.63 -10.55
N SER A 233 -21.07 -11.51 -9.37
CA SER A 233 -21.75 -11.75 -8.08
C SER A 233 -20.94 -11.16 -6.93
N ILE A 234 -21.58 -11.06 -5.77
CA ILE A 234 -20.90 -10.71 -4.52
C ILE A 234 -21.01 -11.88 -3.56
N LYS A 235 -19.88 -12.33 -3.04
CA LYS A 235 -19.85 -13.14 -1.83
C LYS A 235 -19.95 -12.19 -0.63
N LYS A 236 -21.04 -12.29 0.10
CA LYS A 236 -21.28 -11.47 1.29
C LYS A 236 -20.18 -11.66 2.33
N GLY A 237 -19.73 -10.57 2.94
CA GLY A 237 -18.80 -10.58 4.06
C GLY A 237 -19.51 -10.86 5.38
N GLU A 238 -18.87 -11.67 6.20
CA GLU A 238 -19.36 -12.07 7.51
C GLU A 238 -18.23 -11.96 8.53
N ARG A 239 -18.59 -11.97 9.82
CA ARG A 239 -17.59 -11.94 10.89
C ARG A 239 -16.63 -13.13 10.76
N GLY A 240 -15.35 -12.85 10.64
CA GLY A 240 -14.30 -13.85 10.47
C GLY A 240 -14.02 -14.21 9.00
N ASN A 241 -14.93 -13.90 8.08
CA ASN A 241 -14.86 -14.28 6.68
C ASN A 241 -15.07 -13.06 5.78
N PRO A 242 -13.98 -12.46 5.24
CA PRO A 242 -14.11 -11.38 4.27
C PRO A 242 -14.99 -11.78 3.08
N GLY A 243 -15.85 -10.86 2.66
CA GLY A 243 -16.58 -11.00 1.42
C GLY A 243 -15.73 -10.64 0.22
N GLU A 244 -16.26 -10.85 -0.98
CA GLU A 244 -15.52 -10.69 -2.23
C GLU A 244 -16.45 -10.30 -3.39
N ILE A 245 -16.05 -9.31 -4.18
CA ILE A 245 -16.62 -9.04 -5.49
C ILE A 245 -16.05 -10.05 -6.48
N LYS A 246 -16.92 -10.87 -7.07
CA LYS A 246 -16.56 -11.79 -8.15
C LYS A 246 -16.93 -11.18 -9.48
N GLY A 247 -15.96 -11.05 -10.36
CA GLY A 247 -16.16 -10.49 -11.68
C GLY A 247 -15.28 -11.14 -12.73
N LEU A 248 -15.46 -10.72 -13.97
CA LEU A 248 -14.67 -11.16 -15.12
C LEU A 248 -13.95 -9.96 -15.72
N PHE A 249 -12.77 -10.22 -16.28
CA PHE A 249 -12.12 -9.25 -17.15
C PHE A 249 -12.83 -9.23 -18.50
N ILE A 250 -13.11 -8.04 -18.99
CA ILE A 250 -13.73 -7.83 -20.30
C ILE A 250 -12.62 -7.48 -21.28
N ASN A 251 -12.63 -8.14 -22.45
CA ASN A 251 -11.68 -7.91 -23.53
C ASN A 251 -10.22 -7.89 -23.02
N GLU A 252 -9.72 -9.00 -22.50
CA GLU A 252 -8.38 -9.07 -21.88
C GLU A 252 -7.21 -8.64 -22.79
N ASN A 253 -7.45 -8.61 -24.11
CA ASN A 253 -6.49 -8.13 -25.11
C ASN A 253 -6.53 -6.61 -25.35
N GLU A 254 -7.53 -5.91 -24.78
CA GLU A 254 -7.72 -4.47 -24.91
C GLU A 254 -7.49 -3.77 -23.56
N SER A 255 -6.26 -3.32 -23.36
CA SER A 255 -5.93 -2.51 -22.20
C SER A 255 -6.62 -1.14 -22.24
N ILE A 256 -7.13 -0.69 -21.09
CA ILE A 256 -7.65 0.68 -20.90
C ILE A 256 -6.64 1.60 -20.20
N GLY A 257 -5.52 1.07 -19.72
CA GLY A 257 -4.49 1.81 -19.00
C GLY A 257 -3.24 1.00 -18.70
N THR A 258 -2.12 1.67 -18.47
CA THR A 258 -0.88 1.05 -18.00
C THR A 258 -0.74 1.28 -16.49
N ILE A 259 -0.17 0.31 -15.77
CA ILE A 259 0.16 0.46 -14.36
C ILE A 259 1.68 0.49 -14.26
N GLU A 260 2.20 1.56 -13.66
CA GLU A 260 3.64 1.84 -13.60
C GLU A 260 4.18 1.83 -12.17
N LYS A 261 3.33 2.14 -11.19
CA LYS A 261 3.73 2.20 -9.78
C LYS A 261 2.83 1.33 -8.91
N ASN A 262 3.46 0.59 -8.00
CA ASN A 262 2.83 -0.08 -6.87
C ASN A 262 3.46 0.48 -5.60
N THR A 263 2.68 1.18 -4.79
CA THR A 263 3.18 1.95 -3.65
C THR A 263 2.41 1.59 -2.38
N SER A 264 2.85 2.12 -1.24
CA SER A 264 2.14 1.97 0.03
C SER A 264 0.71 2.55 0.02
N SER A 265 0.40 3.46 -0.90
CA SER A 265 -0.86 4.20 -0.97
C SER A 265 -1.80 3.76 -2.10
N GLY A 266 -1.37 2.83 -2.96
CA GLY A 266 -2.15 2.38 -4.12
C GLY A 266 -1.29 2.09 -5.34
N ILE A 267 -1.96 1.87 -6.46
CA ILE A 267 -1.35 1.69 -7.78
C ILE A 267 -1.65 2.89 -8.68
N TYR A 268 -0.69 3.23 -9.53
CA TYR A 268 -0.75 4.40 -10.41
C TYR A 268 -0.21 4.11 -11.79
N GLY A 269 -0.71 4.87 -12.76
CA GLY A 269 -0.24 4.87 -14.14
C GLY A 269 -1.18 5.72 -14.98
N ASP A 270 -1.21 5.49 -16.29
CA ASP A 270 -1.91 6.36 -17.22
C ASP A 270 -3.02 5.64 -18.00
N GLY A 271 -4.11 6.35 -18.24
CA GLY A 271 -5.21 5.89 -19.07
C GLY A 271 -4.83 5.88 -20.55
N LEU A 272 -5.05 4.75 -21.23
CA LEU A 272 -4.99 4.66 -22.70
C LEU A 272 -6.28 5.20 -23.34
N THR A 273 -7.36 5.22 -22.55
CA THR A 273 -8.65 5.83 -22.87
C THR A 273 -9.08 6.75 -21.72
N GLU A 274 -10.06 7.63 -21.93
CA GLU A 274 -10.62 8.39 -20.81
C GLU A 274 -11.28 7.46 -19.78
N LEU A 275 -10.83 7.53 -18.52
CA LEU A 275 -11.31 6.70 -17.42
C LEU A 275 -12.38 7.43 -16.58
N ILE A 276 -13.28 8.15 -17.24
CA ILE A 276 -14.33 8.93 -16.58
C ILE A 276 -15.52 8.02 -16.25
N ASN A 277 -15.96 8.04 -14.99
CA ASN A 277 -17.15 7.33 -14.57
C ASN A 277 -18.41 7.90 -15.23
N PRO A 278 -19.20 7.11 -15.98
CA PRO A 278 -20.44 7.58 -16.60
C PRO A 278 -21.45 8.16 -15.60
N ASN A 279 -21.57 7.57 -14.41
CA ASN A 279 -22.51 7.97 -13.36
C ASN A 279 -21.98 9.17 -12.54
N PHE A 280 -20.67 9.37 -12.52
CA PHE A 280 -19.99 10.45 -11.78
C PHE A 280 -19.02 11.20 -12.70
N ASN A 281 -19.56 11.78 -13.77
CA ASN A 281 -18.81 12.34 -14.90
C ASN A 281 -18.36 13.81 -14.74
N LYS A 282 -18.32 14.32 -13.51
CA LYS A 282 -17.87 15.69 -13.19
C LYS A 282 -16.61 15.62 -12.32
N ALA A 283 -15.65 16.48 -12.63
CA ALA A 283 -14.50 16.68 -11.77
C ALA A 283 -14.97 17.16 -10.38
N MET A 284 -14.31 16.66 -9.35
CA MET A 284 -14.61 16.97 -7.96
C MET A 284 -13.36 17.50 -7.28
N THR A 285 -13.52 18.56 -6.48
CA THR A 285 -12.43 19.12 -5.70
C THR A 285 -11.93 18.13 -4.66
N VAL A 286 -10.62 18.14 -4.45
CA VAL A 286 -9.94 17.34 -3.42
C VAL A 286 -9.92 18.11 -2.10
N ALA A 287 -10.20 17.46 -0.98
CA ALA A 287 -10.05 18.05 0.35
C ALA A 287 -8.63 17.83 0.89
N TYR A 288 -8.11 18.85 1.57
CA TYR A 288 -6.91 18.72 2.40
C TYR A 288 -7.26 18.07 3.74
N ARG A 289 -6.28 17.40 4.37
CA ARG A 289 -6.44 16.69 5.65
C ARG A 289 -7.15 17.48 6.76
N ASP A 290 -6.90 18.78 6.88
CA ASP A 290 -7.49 19.64 7.91
C ASP A 290 -8.97 20.00 7.66
N GLU A 291 -9.45 19.81 6.43
CA GLU A 291 -10.86 19.99 6.05
C GLU A 291 -11.71 18.76 6.40
N ILE A 292 -11.08 17.59 6.57
CA ILE A 292 -11.77 16.33 6.86
C ILE A 292 -12.25 16.32 8.31
N LYS A 293 -13.45 15.78 8.54
CA LYS A 293 -14.06 15.64 9.87
C LYS A 293 -14.60 14.23 10.10
N GLU A 294 -14.60 13.80 11.35
CA GLU A 294 -15.36 12.62 11.77
C GLU A 294 -16.86 12.87 11.58
N GLY A 295 -17.63 11.83 11.25
CA GLY A 295 -19.05 11.90 10.97
C GLY A 295 -19.43 11.47 9.55
N HIS A 296 -20.55 11.98 9.04
CA HIS A 296 -21.15 11.53 7.79
C HIS A 296 -20.23 11.77 6.57
N ALA A 297 -20.19 10.77 5.70
CA ALA A 297 -19.53 10.78 4.40
C ALA A 297 -20.20 9.75 3.47
N GLN A 298 -19.75 9.66 2.23
CA GLN A 298 -20.22 8.67 1.27
C GLN A 298 -19.04 7.96 0.61
N ILE A 299 -19.26 6.73 0.13
CA ILE A 299 -18.34 6.06 -0.79
C ILE A 299 -18.98 5.92 -2.16
N ILE A 300 -18.18 6.02 -3.21
CA ILE A 300 -18.59 5.69 -4.58
C ILE A 300 -18.02 4.33 -4.93
N THR A 301 -18.88 3.34 -5.19
CA THR A 301 -18.41 1.99 -5.52
C THR A 301 -19.38 1.26 -6.46
N THR A 302 -18.85 0.31 -7.21
CA THR A 302 -19.61 -0.57 -8.09
C THR A 302 -19.73 -1.93 -7.42
N VAL A 303 -20.96 -2.34 -7.17
CA VAL A 303 -21.28 -3.66 -6.57
C VAL A 303 -22.20 -4.49 -7.46
N GLU A 304 -22.69 -3.89 -8.54
CA GLU A 304 -23.56 -4.51 -9.54
C GLU A 304 -23.16 -4.02 -10.94
N ASP A 305 -23.67 -4.68 -11.96
CA ASP A 305 -23.33 -4.40 -13.36
C ASP A 305 -23.97 -3.10 -13.90
N ASP A 306 -24.82 -2.41 -13.11
CA ASP A 306 -25.44 -1.13 -13.47
C ASP A 306 -24.58 0.11 -13.12
N GLY A 307 -23.32 -0.13 -12.74
CA GLY A 307 -22.30 0.89 -12.54
C GLY A 307 -22.16 1.38 -11.11
N ALA A 308 -21.33 2.41 -10.93
CA ALA A 308 -21.03 2.92 -9.59
C ALA A 308 -22.22 3.68 -9.00
N LYS A 309 -22.39 3.58 -7.69
CA LYS A 309 -23.39 4.33 -6.90
C LYS A 309 -22.72 4.92 -5.64
N ALA A 310 -23.33 5.95 -5.08
CA ALA A 310 -22.94 6.51 -3.80
C ALA A 310 -23.66 5.77 -2.67
N TYR A 311 -22.94 5.45 -1.60
CA TYR A 311 -23.47 4.79 -0.41
C TYR A 311 -23.00 5.49 0.85
N ASP A 312 -23.89 5.62 1.82
CA ASP A 312 -23.60 6.30 3.08
C ASP A 312 -22.62 5.53 3.98
N ILE A 313 -21.67 6.27 4.52
CA ILE A 313 -20.71 5.81 5.53
C ILE A 313 -20.59 6.80 6.69
N GLU A 314 -19.94 6.36 7.75
CA GLU A 314 -19.53 7.21 8.86
C GLU A 314 -18.01 7.11 9.05
N ILE A 315 -17.33 8.25 9.10
CA ILE A 315 -15.93 8.35 9.50
C ILE A 315 -15.90 8.33 11.03
N LEU A 316 -15.55 7.16 11.57
CA LEU A 316 -15.51 6.94 13.02
C LEU A 316 -14.30 7.60 13.68
N LYS A 317 -13.18 7.66 12.96
CA LYS A 317 -11.93 8.20 13.51
C LYS A 317 -10.97 8.65 12.42
N LEU A 318 -10.35 9.81 12.61
CA LEU A 318 -9.20 10.25 11.82
C LEU A 318 -7.90 9.83 12.51
N LEU A 319 -6.96 9.27 11.75
CA LEU A 319 -5.67 8.83 12.26
C LEU A 319 -4.58 9.80 11.77
N PRO A 320 -3.74 10.33 12.67
CA PRO A 320 -2.61 11.17 12.29
C PRO A 320 -1.56 10.30 11.57
N GLN A 321 -0.97 10.87 10.52
CA GLN A 321 0.06 10.22 9.72
C GLN A 321 1.05 11.27 9.22
N ASP A 322 2.33 11.04 9.49
CA ASP A 322 3.44 11.84 8.97
C ASP A 322 3.98 11.26 7.65
N GLU A 323 3.69 9.99 7.38
CA GLU A 323 4.11 9.26 6.18
C GLU A 323 2.91 8.59 5.47
N PRO A 324 2.99 8.36 4.15
CA PRO A 324 1.96 7.63 3.41
C PRO A 324 1.63 6.27 4.02
N GLY A 325 0.34 5.95 4.09
CA GLY A 325 -0.09 4.63 4.53
C GLY A 325 -1.59 4.40 4.43
N SER A 326 -1.98 3.15 4.19
CA SER A 326 -3.35 2.73 3.89
C SER A 326 -4.38 2.86 5.02
N LYS A 327 -4.01 3.38 6.20
CA LYS A 327 -4.85 3.47 7.40
C LYS A 327 -4.90 4.89 7.94
N SER A 328 -5.39 5.81 7.13
CA SER A 328 -5.58 7.23 7.46
C SER A 328 -6.83 7.50 8.28
N MET A 329 -7.87 6.67 8.14
CA MET A 329 -9.14 6.84 8.82
C MET A 329 -9.81 5.49 9.07
N ILE A 330 -10.68 5.43 10.07
CA ILE A 330 -11.58 4.31 10.33
C ILE A 330 -12.96 4.71 9.83
N ILE A 331 -13.53 3.88 8.97
CA ILE A 331 -14.85 4.11 8.36
C ILE A 331 -15.79 2.97 8.70
N LYS A 332 -17.09 3.26 8.70
CA LYS A 332 -18.16 2.28 8.86
C LYS A 332 -19.21 2.45 7.77
N ILE A 333 -19.58 1.37 7.11
CA ILE A 333 -20.72 1.35 6.19
C ILE A 333 -22.01 1.43 7.01
N VAL A 334 -22.85 2.42 6.70
CA VAL A 334 -24.17 2.60 7.34
C VAL A 334 -25.32 2.52 6.34
N ASP A 335 -25.02 2.50 5.05
CA ASP A 335 -25.99 2.34 3.99
C ASP A 335 -26.68 0.96 4.04
N PRO A 336 -28.03 0.91 4.18
CA PRO A 336 -28.75 -0.35 4.32
C PRO A 336 -28.71 -1.19 3.04
N VAL A 337 -28.73 -0.56 1.85
CA VAL A 337 -28.73 -1.26 0.57
C VAL A 337 -27.37 -1.92 0.34
N LEU A 338 -26.28 -1.21 0.64
CA LEU A 338 -24.95 -1.80 0.53
C LEU A 338 -24.76 -2.96 1.52
N LEU A 339 -25.13 -2.76 2.79
CA LEU A 339 -25.03 -3.79 3.84
C LEU A 339 -25.83 -5.05 3.51
N GLU A 340 -27.02 -4.89 2.92
CA GLU A 340 -27.84 -6.02 2.48
C GLU A 340 -27.09 -6.88 1.46
N LYS A 341 -26.48 -6.24 0.46
CA LYS A 341 -25.79 -6.91 -0.65
C LYS A 341 -24.44 -7.49 -0.25
N THR A 342 -23.65 -6.76 0.53
CA THR A 342 -22.22 -7.06 0.71
C THR A 342 -21.87 -7.47 2.13
N GLY A 343 -22.73 -7.17 3.12
CA GLY A 343 -22.41 -7.38 4.54
C GLY A 343 -21.40 -6.38 5.09
N GLY A 344 -21.01 -5.38 4.29
CA GLY A 344 -20.01 -4.37 4.64
C GLY A 344 -18.96 -4.17 3.54
N ILE A 345 -17.71 -3.97 3.93
CA ILE A 345 -16.59 -3.81 3.01
C ILE A 345 -16.11 -5.18 2.57
N VAL A 346 -16.01 -5.38 1.26
CA VAL A 346 -15.60 -6.65 0.65
C VAL A 346 -14.36 -6.46 -0.22
N GLN A 347 -13.62 -7.54 -0.47
CA GLN A 347 -12.51 -7.52 -1.41
C GLN A 347 -12.99 -7.06 -2.80
N GLY A 348 -12.20 -6.22 -3.47
CA GLY A 348 -12.57 -5.52 -4.70
C GLY A 348 -13.02 -4.06 -4.50
N MET A 349 -13.57 -3.71 -3.32
CA MET A 349 -13.95 -2.32 -3.01
C MET A 349 -12.76 -1.40 -2.72
N SER A 350 -11.57 -1.94 -2.49
CA SER A 350 -10.36 -1.14 -2.26
C SER A 350 -10.14 -0.18 -3.43
N GLY A 351 -10.00 1.11 -3.11
CA GLY A 351 -9.98 2.21 -4.07
C GLY A 351 -11.32 2.94 -4.24
N SER A 352 -12.41 2.50 -3.59
CA SER A 352 -13.70 3.22 -3.66
C SER A 352 -13.55 4.65 -3.10
N PRO A 353 -13.81 5.71 -3.87
CA PRO A 353 -13.61 7.08 -3.42
C PRO A 353 -14.49 7.42 -2.24
N ILE A 354 -13.91 8.07 -1.24
CA ILE A 354 -14.62 8.59 -0.07
C ILE A 354 -14.88 10.08 -0.31
N ILE A 355 -16.15 10.46 -0.22
CA ILE A 355 -16.65 11.81 -0.47
C ILE A 355 -17.18 12.41 0.83
N GLN A 356 -16.75 13.61 1.17
CA GLN A 356 -17.30 14.39 2.28
C GLN A 356 -17.42 15.86 1.86
N ASN A 357 -18.55 16.49 2.16
CA ASN A 357 -18.82 17.89 1.82
C ASN A 357 -18.63 18.21 0.32
N GLY A 358 -18.97 17.27 -0.56
CA GLY A 358 -18.82 17.42 -2.01
C GLY A 358 -17.37 17.38 -2.51
N LYS A 359 -16.43 16.92 -1.69
CA LYS A 359 -15.02 16.78 -2.04
C LYS A 359 -14.56 15.33 -1.91
N ILE A 360 -13.61 14.91 -2.75
CA ILE A 360 -12.89 13.64 -2.58
C ILE A 360 -11.92 13.82 -1.41
N ILE A 361 -12.02 12.96 -0.40
CA ILE A 361 -11.19 13.04 0.81
C ILE A 361 -10.25 11.83 0.96
N GLY A 362 -10.54 10.75 0.24
CA GLY A 362 -9.81 9.49 0.41
C GLY A 362 -10.34 8.35 -0.43
N ALA A 363 -9.89 7.15 -0.09
CA ALA A 363 -10.33 5.91 -0.69
C ALA A 363 -10.45 4.79 0.35
N VAL A 364 -11.40 3.88 0.16
CA VAL A 364 -11.53 2.66 0.98
C VAL A 364 -10.32 1.76 0.79
N THR A 365 -9.82 1.13 1.85
CA THR A 365 -8.67 0.20 1.78
C THR A 365 -9.04 -1.20 2.29
N HIS A 366 -8.81 -1.48 3.58
CA HIS A 366 -8.94 -2.80 4.18
C HIS A 366 -10.16 -2.89 5.07
N VAL A 367 -10.81 -4.06 5.07
CA VAL A 367 -11.88 -4.40 6.01
C VAL A 367 -11.31 -4.93 7.33
N LEU A 368 -12.00 -4.69 8.45
CA LEU A 368 -11.74 -5.40 9.70
C LEU A 368 -12.41 -6.77 9.64
N ILE A 369 -11.62 -7.85 9.64
CA ILE A 369 -12.11 -9.23 9.51
C ILE A 369 -13.24 -9.58 10.50
N ASN A 370 -13.19 -9.04 11.72
CA ASN A 370 -14.18 -9.31 12.76
C ASN A 370 -15.38 -8.34 12.79
N LYS A 371 -15.36 -7.31 11.94
CA LYS A 371 -16.42 -6.29 11.80
C LYS A 371 -16.51 -5.91 10.32
N PRO A 372 -17.21 -6.70 9.49
CA PRO A 372 -17.18 -6.53 8.04
C PRO A 372 -17.72 -5.17 7.59
N ASP A 373 -18.58 -4.53 8.39
CA ASP A 373 -19.10 -3.17 8.17
C ASP A 373 -18.09 -2.06 8.50
N VAL A 374 -16.95 -2.38 9.13
CA VAL A 374 -15.92 -1.41 9.53
C VAL A 374 -14.63 -1.68 8.76
N GLY A 375 -13.97 -0.62 8.32
CA GLY A 375 -12.71 -0.71 7.60
C GLY A 375 -11.84 0.52 7.78
N TYR A 376 -10.83 0.59 6.93
CA TYR A 376 -9.91 1.70 6.84
C TYR A 376 -10.11 2.46 5.53
N GLY A 377 -9.79 3.74 5.58
CA GLY A 377 -9.59 4.58 4.40
C GLY A 377 -8.19 5.20 4.40
N ILE A 378 -7.73 5.60 3.22
CA ILE A 378 -6.50 6.37 3.01
C ILE A 378 -6.85 7.81 2.61
N TYR A 379 -6.06 8.80 3.02
CA TYR A 379 -6.18 10.17 2.55
C TYR A 379 -5.84 10.28 1.06
N ILE A 380 -6.66 11.03 0.32
CA ILE A 380 -6.46 11.26 -1.11
C ILE A 380 -5.14 12.02 -1.39
N GLU A 381 -4.69 12.85 -0.46
CA GLU A 381 -3.42 13.58 -0.60
C GLU A 381 -2.23 12.64 -0.79
N TRP A 382 -2.17 11.53 -0.04
CA TRP A 382 -1.11 10.53 -0.21
C TRP A 382 -1.13 9.91 -1.60
N MET A 383 -2.33 9.66 -2.11
CA MET A 383 -2.48 9.04 -3.41
C MET A 383 -2.09 9.99 -4.54
N LEU A 384 -2.47 11.26 -4.44
CA LEU A 384 -2.12 12.28 -5.43
C LEU A 384 -0.62 12.59 -5.43
N GLN A 385 0.03 12.50 -4.26
CA GLN A 385 1.48 12.67 -4.13
C GLN A 385 2.22 11.51 -4.83
N ASP A 386 1.85 10.27 -4.56
CA ASP A 386 2.48 9.09 -5.20
C ASP A 386 2.20 9.02 -6.71
N ALA A 387 1.02 9.48 -7.13
CA ALA A 387 0.66 9.66 -8.52
C ALA A 387 1.46 10.79 -9.21
N GLY A 388 2.05 11.72 -8.46
CA GLY A 388 2.77 12.88 -9.00
C GLY A 388 1.85 14.01 -9.48
N VAL A 389 0.56 13.98 -9.11
CA VAL A 389 -0.42 15.06 -9.40
C VAL A 389 -0.12 16.29 -8.53
N ILE A 390 0.37 16.04 -7.31
CA ILE A 390 0.84 17.07 -6.37
C ILE A 390 2.27 16.76 -5.92
N LYS A 391 2.97 17.77 -5.41
CA LYS A 391 4.38 17.69 -4.99
C LYS A 391 4.53 17.77 -3.49
#